data_AF-A0A2Z4WF48-F1
#
_entry.id   AF-A0A2Z4WF48-F1
#
_cell.length_a   1.000
_cell.length_b   1.000
_cell.length_c   1.000
_cell.angle_alpha   90.00
_cell.angle_beta   90.00
_cell.angle_gamma   90.00
#
_symmetry.space_group_name_H-M   'P 1'
#
loop_
_entity.id
_entity.type
_entity.pdbx_description
1 polymer ?
#
loop_
_entity_poly.entity_id
_entity_poly.type
_entity_poly.pdbx_seq_one_letter_code
_entity_poly.pdbx_strand_id
1 'polypeptide(L)'
;MPSNILSINKEPCNYFNDISYGMSKSQFHNLTIIANGLINLSGSKSLLKISKTVLTAKNSSSIYRFLSHSKWDDSLIDKNRISYLNLHFDKIIKPKSVGFLAIDDTVNPKIQAKKMQGLSYNFSHVASKSLWSHCVVTSNFVTDFRIKEVKILINLI
;
A
#
# COMPACT_ATOMS: atom_id res chain seq x y z
N MET A 1 -2.07 -22.89 15.54
CA MET A 1 -1.55 -23.22 14.20
C MET A 1 -1.71 -22.00 13.30
N PRO A 2 -0.76 -21.65 12.42
CA PRO A 2 -1.02 -20.61 11.44
C PRO A 2 -2.07 -21.17 10.46
N SER A 3 -3.26 -20.60 10.46
CA SER A 3 -4.28 -20.87 9.45
C SER A 3 -3.73 -20.42 8.10
N ASN A 4 -3.56 -21.37 7.17
CA ASN A 4 -3.22 -21.03 5.79
C ASN A 4 -4.29 -20.07 5.24
N ILE A 5 -3.88 -19.09 4.44
CA ILE A 5 -4.84 -18.18 3.80
C ILE A 5 -5.49 -18.95 2.66
N LEU A 6 -6.67 -19.50 2.94
CA LEU A 6 -7.42 -20.38 2.04
C LEU A 6 -8.15 -19.61 0.92
N SER A 7 -8.45 -18.34 1.13
CA SER A 7 -9.10 -17.50 0.12
C SER A 7 -8.54 -16.09 0.14
N ILE A 8 -8.32 -15.56 -1.06
CA ILE A 8 -7.87 -14.19 -1.28
C ILE A 8 -9.09 -13.29 -1.21
N ASN A 9 -9.05 -12.21 -0.42
CA ASN A 9 -10.11 -11.21 -0.43
C ASN A 9 -10.19 -10.62 -1.85
N LYS A 10 -11.37 -10.72 -2.48
CA LYS A 10 -11.57 -10.32 -3.88
C LYS A 10 -11.49 -8.81 -4.06
N GLU A 11 -11.87 -8.01 -3.08
CA GLU A 11 -11.88 -6.55 -3.23
C GLU A 11 -10.47 -5.95 -3.45
N PRO A 12 -9.47 -6.25 -2.59
CA PRO A 12 -8.10 -5.81 -2.83
C PRO A 12 -7.56 -6.31 -4.18
N CYS A 13 -7.89 -7.54 -4.59
CA CYS A 13 -7.45 -8.06 -5.88
C CYS A 13 -8.08 -7.37 -7.08
N ASN A 14 -9.36 -6.99 -6.99
CA ASN A 14 -10.01 -6.21 -8.03
C ASN A 14 -9.36 -4.83 -8.13
N TYR A 15 -9.11 -4.16 -7.00
CA TYR A 15 -8.36 -2.92 -6.98
C TYR A 15 -6.98 -3.06 -7.62
N PHE A 16 -6.19 -4.08 -7.20
CA PHE A 16 -4.87 -4.29 -7.79
C PHE A 16 -4.95 -4.60 -9.29
N ASN A 17 -5.91 -5.41 -9.73
CA ASN A 17 -6.13 -5.66 -11.16
C ASN A 17 -6.33 -4.34 -11.93
N ASP A 18 -7.17 -3.45 -11.40
CA ASP A 18 -7.51 -2.19 -12.06
C ASP A 18 -6.33 -1.22 -12.10
N ILE A 19 -5.45 -1.21 -11.08
CA ILE A 19 -4.30 -0.31 -11.03
C ILE A 19 -3.00 -0.89 -11.61
N SER A 20 -2.94 -2.19 -11.87
CA SER A 20 -1.72 -2.90 -12.29
C SER A 20 -1.54 -2.99 -13.80
N TYR A 21 -2.27 -2.17 -14.57
CA TYR A 21 -2.05 -2.07 -16.02
C TYR A 21 -0.59 -1.71 -16.33
N GLY A 22 0.07 -2.52 -17.16
CA GLY A 22 1.49 -2.40 -17.48
C GLY A 22 2.43 -3.26 -16.62
N MET A 23 1.94 -3.91 -15.56
CA MET A 23 2.73 -4.91 -14.83
C MET A 23 2.81 -6.24 -15.59
N SER A 24 3.97 -6.90 -15.52
CA SER A 24 4.08 -8.30 -15.95
C SER A 24 3.27 -9.23 -15.04
N LYS A 25 2.85 -10.38 -15.58
CA LYS A 25 2.17 -11.44 -14.80
C LYS A 25 2.94 -11.82 -13.53
N SER A 26 4.26 -11.85 -13.59
CA SER A 26 5.13 -12.15 -12.44
C SER A 26 5.13 -11.03 -11.40
N GLN A 27 5.12 -9.76 -11.80
CA GLN A 27 5.02 -8.63 -10.88
C GLN A 27 3.66 -8.63 -10.17
N PHE A 28 2.58 -8.78 -10.95
CA PHE A 28 1.22 -8.83 -10.41
C PHE A 28 1.01 -9.98 -9.41
N HIS A 29 1.56 -11.16 -9.74
CA HIS A 29 1.52 -12.33 -8.85
C HIS A 29 2.21 -12.06 -7.51
N ASN A 30 3.43 -11.51 -7.52
CA ASN A 30 4.16 -11.21 -6.29
C ASN A 30 3.49 -10.09 -5.49
N LEU A 31 2.94 -9.06 -6.15
CA LEU A 31 2.15 -8.00 -5.50
C LEU A 31 0.96 -8.59 -4.76
N THR A 32 0.20 -9.46 -5.42
CA THR A 32 -0.96 -10.13 -4.82
C THR A 32 -0.58 -11.01 -3.63
N ILE A 33 0.55 -11.73 -3.69
CA ILE A 33 1.07 -12.50 -2.56
C ILE A 33 1.38 -11.59 -1.37
N ILE A 34 2.12 -10.50 -1.61
CA ILE A 34 2.51 -9.56 -0.54
C ILE A 34 1.27 -8.95 0.10
N ALA A 35 0.34 -8.41 -0.71
CA ALA A 35 -0.87 -7.79 -0.19
C ALA A 35 -1.70 -8.78 0.64
N ASN A 36 -1.88 -10.01 0.16
CA ASN A 36 -2.58 -11.04 0.93
C ASN A 36 -1.88 -11.38 2.23
N GLY A 37 -0.55 -11.50 2.22
CA GLY A 37 0.23 -11.70 3.42
C GLY A 37 0.08 -10.54 4.41
N LEU A 38 0.11 -9.30 3.93
CA LEU A 38 -0.03 -8.11 4.78
C LEU A 38 -1.43 -7.97 5.39
N ILE A 39 -2.48 -8.31 4.64
CA ILE A 39 -3.88 -8.20 5.10
C ILE A 39 -4.19 -9.29 6.13
N ASN A 40 -3.81 -10.54 5.83
CA ASN A 40 -4.32 -11.69 6.57
C ASN A 40 -3.38 -12.17 7.70
N LEU A 41 -2.09 -11.79 7.68
CA LEU A 41 -1.19 -12.19 8.76
C LEU A 41 -1.33 -11.28 9.99
N SER A 42 -1.63 -11.91 11.12
CA SER A 42 -1.53 -11.28 12.44
C SER A 42 -0.08 -11.20 12.92
N GLY A 43 0.20 -10.18 13.75
CA GLY A 43 1.51 -9.94 14.32
C GLY A 43 2.57 -9.60 13.27
N SER A 44 3.76 -10.22 13.38
CA SER A 44 4.90 -9.99 12.49
C SER A 44 4.59 -10.40 11.04
N LYS A 45 4.88 -9.52 10.09
CA LYS A 45 4.60 -9.68 8.65
C LYS A 45 5.89 -9.78 7.83
N SER A 46 6.79 -10.69 8.21
CA SER A 46 8.06 -10.88 7.49
C SER A 46 7.84 -11.58 6.14
N LEU A 47 8.74 -11.36 5.18
CA LEU A 47 8.67 -12.02 3.86
C LEU A 47 8.68 -13.55 3.99
N LEU A 48 9.43 -14.08 4.94
CA LEU A 48 9.45 -15.51 5.25
C LEU A 48 8.07 -16.00 5.68
N LYS A 49 7.40 -15.29 6.60
CA LYS A 49 6.07 -15.67 7.08
C LYS A 49 5.03 -15.57 5.96
N ILE A 50 5.07 -14.51 5.16
CA ILE A 50 4.23 -14.36 3.97
C ILE A 50 4.42 -15.55 3.03
N SER A 51 5.66 -15.92 2.72
CA SER A 51 5.95 -17.03 1.81
C SER A 51 5.49 -18.40 2.33
N LYS A 52 5.43 -18.59 3.65
CA LYS A 52 4.99 -19.84 4.27
C LYS A 52 3.47 -19.96 4.40
N THR A 53 2.76 -18.84 4.49
CA THR A 53 1.32 -18.84 4.80
C THR A 53 0.43 -18.62 3.57
N VAL A 54 0.93 -17.93 2.54
CA VAL A 54 0.20 -17.77 1.26
C VAL A 54 0.49 -18.98 0.38
N LEU A 55 -0.51 -19.83 0.14
CA LEU A 55 -0.37 -21.10 -0.58
C LEU A 55 0.23 -20.96 -1.99
N THR A 56 -0.03 -19.84 -2.66
CA THR A 56 0.47 -19.55 -4.01
C THR A 56 1.87 -18.94 -4.04
N ALA A 57 2.48 -18.69 -2.88
CA ALA A 57 3.82 -18.16 -2.80
C ALA A 57 4.86 -19.22 -3.15
N LYS A 58 5.77 -18.88 -4.08
CA LYS A 58 6.85 -19.79 -4.49
C LYS A 58 7.92 -19.92 -3.40
N ASN A 59 8.56 -18.81 -3.04
CA ASN A 59 9.55 -18.73 -1.95
C ASN A 59 9.78 -17.25 -1.56
N SER A 60 10.36 -17.03 -0.37
CA SER A 60 10.69 -15.69 0.12
C SER A 60 11.69 -14.94 -0.76
N SER A 61 12.63 -15.65 -1.40
CA SER A 61 13.64 -15.07 -2.29
C SER A 61 13.02 -14.42 -3.53
N SER A 62 11.96 -14.99 -4.09
CA SER A 62 11.21 -14.41 -5.20
C SER A 62 10.54 -13.10 -4.80
N ILE A 63 9.94 -13.06 -3.60
CA ILE A 63 9.31 -11.87 -3.05
C ILE A 63 10.36 -10.78 -2.78
N TYR A 64 11.50 -11.17 -2.20
CA TYR A 64 12.63 -10.26 -1.99
C TYR A 64 13.14 -9.69 -3.31
N ARG A 65 13.39 -10.54 -4.32
CA ARG A 65 13.85 -10.08 -5.64
C ARG A 65 12.83 -9.15 -6.27
N PHE A 66 11.54 -9.44 -6.10
CA PHE A 66 10.48 -8.57 -6.59
C PHE A 66 10.56 -7.16 -5.97
N LEU A 67 10.68 -7.06 -4.63
CA LEU A 67 10.76 -5.79 -3.92
C LEU A 67 12.05 -5.01 -4.21
N SER A 68 13.18 -5.70 -4.32
CA SER A 68 14.49 -5.04 -4.41
C SER A 68 14.98 -4.77 -5.83
N HIS A 69 14.51 -5.52 -6.83
CA HIS A 69 15.10 -5.49 -8.19
C HIS A 69 14.08 -5.36 -9.33
N SER A 70 12.78 -5.47 -9.08
CA SER A 70 11.81 -5.21 -10.15
C SER A 70 11.88 -3.75 -10.56
N LYS A 71 11.81 -3.50 -11.87
CA LYS A 71 11.60 -2.14 -12.37
C LYS A 71 10.15 -1.75 -12.12
N TRP A 72 9.97 -0.61 -11.49
CA TRP A 72 8.68 0.03 -11.27
C TRP A 72 8.58 1.24 -12.18
N ASP A 73 7.43 1.40 -12.82
CA ASP A 73 7.08 2.64 -13.50
C ASP A 73 6.16 3.41 -12.56
N ASP A 74 6.77 4.20 -11.67
CA ASP A 74 6.06 4.92 -10.62
C ASP A 74 5.02 5.88 -11.22
N SER A 75 5.36 6.53 -12.34
CA SER A 75 4.46 7.42 -13.08
C SER A 75 3.23 6.69 -13.62
N LEU A 76 3.42 5.50 -14.20
CA LEU A 76 2.31 4.70 -14.70
C LEU A 76 1.41 4.22 -13.57
N ILE A 77 1.99 3.78 -12.46
CA ILE A 77 1.23 3.31 -11.30
C ILE A 77 0.41 4.45 -10.69
N ASP A 78 1.00 5.63 -10.53
CA ASP A 78 0.27 6.80 -10.04
C ASP A 78 -0.82 7.24 -11.01
N LYS A 79 -0.56 7.24 -12.32
CA LYS A 79 -1.57 7.52 -13.33
C LYS A 79 -2.74 6.53 -13.26
N ASN A 80 -2.46 5.24 -13.14
CA ASN A 80 -3.49 4.20 -13.03
C ASN A 80 -4.31 4.38 -11.74
N ARG A 81 -3.64 4.68 -10.63
CA ARG A 81 -4.29 4.93 -9.33
C ARG A 81 -5.22 6.14 -9.39
N ILE A 82 -4.77 7.26 -9.96
CA ILE A 82 -5.60 8.46 -10.14
C ILE A 82 -6.78 8.18 -11.10
N SER A 83 -6.54 7.44 -12.17
CA SER A 83 -7.61 7.06 -13.12
C SER A 83 -8.68 6.19 -12.45
N TYR A 84 -8.26 5.21 -11.64
CA TYR A 84 -9.17 4.40 -10.83
C TYR A 84 -10.01 5.27 -9.87
N LEU A 85 -9.37 6.21 -9.17
CA LEU A 85 -10.04 7.12 -8.25
C LEU A 85 -11.08 8.00 -8.95
N ASN A 86 -10.75 8.58 -10.10
CA ASN A 86 -11.69 9.38 -10.89
C ASN A 86 -12.91 8.54 -11.32
N LEU A 87 -12.67 7.32 -11.85
CA LEU A 87 -13.75 6.40 -12.22
C LEU A 87 -14.62 6.00 -11.02
N HIS A 88 -14.00 5.81 -9.84
CA HIS A 88 -14.72 5.47 -8.62
C HIS A 88 -15.57 6.65 -8.15
N PHE A 89 -15.02 7.86 -8.19
CA PHE A 89 -15.71 9.10 -7.85
C PHE A 89 -16.91 9.34 -8.75
N ASP A 90 -16.75 9.26 -10.07
CA ASP A 90 -17.84 9.47 -11.03
C ASP A 90 -19.00 8.49 -10.85
N LYS A 91 -18.71 7.25 -10.41
CA LYS A 91 -19.73 6.20 -10.24
C LYS A 91 -20.44 6.23 -8.89
N ILE A 92 -19.74 6.63 -7.83
CA ILE A 92 -20.21 6.41 -6.44
C ILE A 92 -20.59 7.73 -5.78
N ILE A 93 -19.95 8.83 -6.15
CA ILE A 93 -20.24 10.14 -5.59
C ILE A 93 -21.45 10.71 -6.31
N LYS A 94 -22.54 10.94 -5.55
CA LYS A 94 -23.73 11.59 -6.09
C LYS A 94 -23.37 13.02 -6.51
N PRO A 95 -23.85 13.51 -7.66
CA PRO A 95 -23.70 14.91 -8.02
C PRO A 95 -24.14 15.82 -6.88
N LYS A 96 -23.37 16.88 -6.61
CA LYS A 96 -23.61 17.86 -5.53
C LYS A 96 -23.53 17.31 -4.10
N SER A 97 -22.97 16.12 -3.89
CA SER A 97 -22.67 15.64 -2.54
C SER A 97 -21.48 16.38 -1.93
N VAL A 98 -21.46 16.44 -0.59
CA VAL A 98 -20.37 17.03 0.19
C VAL A 98 -19.45 15.91 0.65
N GLY A 99 -18.15 16.10 0.47
CA GLY A 99 -17.11 15.24 0.99
C GLY A 99 -16.06 16.03 1.77
N PHE A 100 -15.30 15.33 2.59
CA PHE A 100 -14.18 15.86 3.36
C PHE A 100 -12.89 15.30 2.79
N LEU A 101 -11.91 16.18 2.56
CA LEU A 101 -10.54 15.80 2.24
C LEU A 101 -9.67 16.07 3.46
N ALA A 102 -9.28 15.01 4.16
CA ALA A 102 -8.30 15.09 5.24
C ALA A 102 -6.90 14.95 4.64
N ILE A 103 -6.00 15.87 4.95
CA ILE A 103 -4.59 15.80 4.55
C ILE A 103 -3.76 15.84 5.82
N ASP A 104 -2.90 14.86 6.00
CA ASP A 104 -2.06 14.75 7.19
C ASP A 104 -0.73 14.10 6.84
N ASP A 105 0.33 14.54 7.50
CA ASP A 105 1.64 13.91 7.43
C ASP A 105 1.86 12.96 8.60
N THR A 106 2.66 11.93 8.38
CA THR A 106 2.99 10.96 9.43
C THR A 106 4.47 10.63 9.39
N VAL A 107 5.11 10.80 10.54
CA VAL A 107 6.48 10.35 10.77
C VAL A 107 6.49 8.83 10.92
N ASN A 108 7.23 8.13 10.07
CA ASN A 108 7.43 6.68 10.09
C ASN A 108 8.87 6.34 10.51
N PRO A 109 9.16 6.12 11.81
CA PRO A 109 10.51 5.89 12.31
C PRO A 109 11.16 4.63 11.74
N LYS A 110 12.44 4.74 11.34
CA LYS A 110 13.27 3.63 10.88
C LYS A 110 14.45 3.44 11.82
N ILE A 111 14.24 2.61 12.84
CA ILE A 111 15.24 2.36 13.89
C ILE A 111 16.47 1.61 13.32
N GLN A 112 16.24 0.63 12.45
CA GLN A 112 17.28 -0.27 11.93
C GLN A 112 17.64 -0.03 10.45
N ALA A 113 16.82 0.70 9.70
CA ALA A 113 16.96 0.86 8.25
C ALA A 113 17.48 2.26 7.84
N LYS A 114 18.63 2.66 8.40
CA LYS A 114 19.18 4.02 8.21
C LYS A 114 19.71 4.35 6.80
N LYS A 115 19.80 3.35 5.92
CA LYS A 115 20.29 3.49 4.54
C LYS A 115 19.16 3.49 3.49
N MET A 116 17.91 3.55 3.94
CA MET A 116 16.77 3.54 3.03
C MET A 116 16.67 4.89 2.30
N GLN A 117 16.44 4.89 0.99
CA GLN A 117 16.31 6.12 0.20
C GLN A 117 15.16 7.00 0.73
N GLY A 118 15.33 8.32 0.67
CA GLY A 118 14.33 9.29 1.14
C GLY A 118 14.22 9.43 2.66
N LEU A 119 15.14 8.80 3.41
CA LEU A 119 15.17 8.90 4.86
C LEU A 119 15.76 10.24 5.31
N SER A 120 15.12 10.90 6.26
CA SER A 120 15.57 12.16 6.85
C SER A 120 15.50 12.11 8.39
N TYR A 121 16.02 13.15 9.04
CA TYR A 121 16.01 13.28 10.49
C TYR A 121 14.91 14.25 10.91
N ASN A 122 13.75 13.71 11.29
CA ASN A 122 12.54 14.49 11.56
C ASN A 122 12.21 14.52 13.05
N PHE A 123 11.70 15.63 13.55
CA PHE A 123 11.20 15.71 14.93
C PHE A 123 9.90 14.92 15.07
N SER A 124 9.83 14.00 16.04
CA SER A 124 8.61 13.27 16.38
C SER A 124 8.03 13.83 17.66
N HIS A 125 6.83 14.39 17.60
CA HIS A 125 6.11 14.87 18.79
C HIS A 125 5.80 13.73 19.76
N VAL A 126 5.41 12.56 19.25
CA VAL A 126 5.12 11.37 20.07
C VAL A 126 6.36 10.91 20.85
N ALA A 127 7.55 10.96 20.23
CA ALA A 127 8.80 10.58 20.90
C ALA A 127 9.49 11.77 21.61
N SER A 128 8.98 12.99 21.45
CA SER A 128 9.58 14.25 21.90
C SER A 128 11.07 14.41 21.53
N LYS A 129 11.46 13.88 20.37
CA LYS A 129 12.84 13.93 19.87
C LYS A 129 12.91 13.69 18.37
N SER A 130 14.05 14.05 17.78
CA SER A 130 14.32 13.76 16.37
C SER A 130 14.72 12.30 16.15
N LEU A 131 14.16 11.71 15.09
CA LEU A 131 14.33 10.31 14.71
C LEU A 131 14.66 10.21 13.22
N TRP A 132 15.44 9.20 12.85
CA TRP A 132 15.57 8.80 11.46
C TRP A 132 14.24 8.21 10.99
N SER A 133 13.60 8.83 10.01
CA SER A 133 12.26 8.46 9.56
C SER A 133 12.00 8.89 8.13
N HIS A 134 10.94 8.32 7.56
CA HIS A 134 10.26 8.90 6.40
C HIS A 134 9.13 9.79 6.91
N CYS A 135 8.95 10.96 6.31
CA CYS A 135 7.71 11.72 6.44
C CYS A 135 6.80 11.32 5.29
N VAL A 136 5.62 10.79 5.59
CA VAL A 136 4.66 10.35 4.56
C VAL A 136 3.46 11.27 4.63
N VAL A 137 3.21 12.00 3.55
CA VAL A 137 1.99 12.80 3.41
C VAL A 137 0.89 11.95 2.80
N THR A 138 -0.29 11.98 3.40
CA THR A 138 -1.45 11.23 2.95
C THR A 138 -2.64 12.16 2.79
N SER A 139 -3.50 11.88 1.80
CA SER A 139 -4.80 12.52 1.70
C SER A 139 -5.90 11.47 1.65
N ASN A 140 -6.94 11.65 2.47
CA ASN A 140 -8.04 10.71 2.60
C ASN A 140 -9.33 11.46 2.28
N PHE A 141 -10.04 10.99 1.26
CA PHE A 141 -11.33 11.55 0.88
C PHE A 141 -12.46 10.70 1.46
N VAL A 142 -13.43 11.35 2.09
CA VAL A 142 -14.59 10.72 2.74
C VAL A 142 -15.87 11.42 2.29
N THR A 143 -16.87 10.64 1.89
CA THR A 143 -18.16 11.14 1.40
C THR A 143 -19.30 10.25 1.88
N ASP A 144 -20.39 10.85 2.33
CA ASP A 144 -21.60 10.20 2.90
C ASP A 144 -21.32 9.33 4.16
N PHE A 145 -22.27 9.20 5.10
CA PHE A 145 -22.09 8.55 6.42
C PHE A 145 -21.74 7.04 6.40
N ARG A 146 -21.45 6.48 5.23
CA ARG A 146 -20.85 5.16 5.05
C ARG A 146 -19.39 5.39 4.68
N ILE A 147 -18.50 5.28 5.66
CA ILE A 147 -17.05 5.43 5.48
C ILE A 147 -16.61 4.46 4.38
N LYS A 148 -16.43 4.97 3.16
CA LYS A 148 -15.54 4.38 2.16
C LYS A 148 -14.27 5.20 2.21
N GLU A 149 -13.27 4.65 2.88
CA GLU A 149 -11.97 5.27 3.04
C GLU A 149 -11.27 5.27 1.68
N VAL A 150 -11.30 6.41 0.98
CA VAL A 150 -10.55 6.58 -0.26
C VAL A 150 -9.19 7.18 0.11
N LYS A 151 -8.18 6.31 0.23
CA LYS A 151 -6.80 6.72 0.47
C LYS A 151 -6.18 7.22 -0.84
N ILE A 152 -6.01 8.52 -0.94
CA ILE A 152 -5.21 9.17 -1.95
C ILE A 152 -3.82 9.35 -1.33
N LEU A 153 -2.89 8.43 -1.63
CA LEU A 153 -1.49 8.71 -1.33
C LEU A 153 -1.00 9.75 -2.34
N ILE A 154 -1.00 11.04 -1.99
CA ILE A 154 -0.22 12.02 -2.74
C ILE A 154 1.17 11.95 -2.14
N ASN A 155 2.08 11.26 -2.84
CA ASN A 155 3.51 11.42 -2.56
C ASN A 155 3.89 12.86 -2.94
N LEU A 156 3.75 13.80 -2.01
CA LEU A 156 4.49 15.04 -2.08
C LEU A 156 5.94 14.67 -1.76
N ILE A 157 6.76 14.69 -2.81
CA ILE A 157 8.21 14.44 -2.77
C ILE A 157 8.88 15.35 -1.73
#